data_AF-A0A520I7R3-F1
#
_entry.id   AF-A0A520I7R3-F1
#
_cell.length_a   1.000
_cell.length_b   1.000
_cell.length_c   1.000
_cell.angle_alpha   90.00
_cell.angle_beta   90.00
_cell.angle_gamma   90.00
#
_symmetry.space_group_name_H-M   'P 1'
#
loop_
_entity.id
_entity.type
_entity.pdbx_description
1 polymer ?
#
loop_
_entity_poly.entity_id
_entity_poly.type
_entity_poly.pdbx_seq_one_letter_code
_entity_poly.pdbx_strand_id
1 'polypeptide(L)'
;MRHFYLGVIILLAFSQSAFSQSKRSINNTSKPKVAAVTQHKKDSLPAYRPGPPTLVAAVTQPKKDSLAEKETERCWLFKDTDNLTTLIGYVLVVFATGLTYTQWRADQKWKRKEALMNRVTSFDATPGVWNALLMLGTPEREVPLWDKEKPEARYERVTRREVATALLPHEFLAITFCPKETAIRDSFDDFLKRLSHLEAYRESKLLNEDEINSHDSSTNGLINLFKDWR
;
A
#
# COMPACT_ATOMS: atom_id res chain seq x y z
N MET A 1 31.47 1.77 -39.61
CA MET A 1 31.67 1.64 -38.14
C MET A 1 31.43 2.92 -37.34
N ARG A 2 31.65 4.14 -37.86
CA ARG A 2 31.44 5.40 -37.09
C ARG A 2 30.00 5.68 -36.64
N HIS A 3 28.98 5.20 -37.37
CA HIS A 3 27.57 5.44 -37.01
C HIS A 3 27.05 4.54 -35.88
N PHE A 4 27.73 3.43 -35.57
CA PHE A 4 27.32 2.50 -34.51
C PHE A 4 27.62 3.07 -33.11
N TYR A 5 28.75 3.76 -32.96
CA TYR A 5 29.15 4.39 -31.69
C TYR A 5 28.23 5.53 -31.27
N LEU A 6 27.71 6.31 -32.23
CA LEU A 6 26.75 7.39 -31.94
C LEU A 6 25.43 6.85 -31.36
N GLY A 7 24.94 5.71 -31.86
CA GLY A 7 23.74 5.06 -31.32
C GLY A 7 23.93 4.57 -29.88
N VAL A 8 25.08 3.98 -29.56
CA VAL A 8 25.39 3.48 -28.21
C VAL A 8 25.57 4.62 -27.19
N ILE A 9 26.18 5.74 -27.61
CA ILE A 9 26.37 6.91 -26.73
C ILE A 9 25.02 7.58 -26.41
N ILE A 10 24.10 7.67 -27.39
CA ILE A 10 22.75 8.22 -27.15
C ILE A 10 21.94 7.30 -26.22
N LEU A 11 22.07 5.97 -26.36
CA LEU A 11 21.41 5.01 -25.49
C LEU A 11 21.93 5.06 -24.05
N LEU A 12 23.25 5.27 -23.86
CA LEU A 12 23.87 5.44 -22.55
C LEU A 12 23.56 6.79 -21.90
N ALA A 13 23.38 7.86 -22.69
CA ALA A 13 22.99 9.16 -22.16
C ALA A 13 21.54 9.17 -21.64
N PHE A 14 20.63 8.45 -22.30
CA PHE A 14 19.22 8.37 -21.87
C PHE A 14 19.01 7.48 -20.63
N SER A 15 19.87 6.50 -20.38
CA SER A 15 19.74 5.62 -19.21
C SER A 15 20.12 6.31 -17.90
N GLN A 16 20.98 7.33 -17.94
CA GLN A 16 21.38 8.06 -16.73
C GLN A 16 20.34 9.09 -16.27
N SER A 17 19.55 9.67 -17.19
CA SER A 17 18.53 10.67 -16.83
C SER A 17 17.33 10.11 -16.05
N ALA A 18 17.06 8.81 -16.13
CA ALA A 18 15.93 8.20 -15.41
C ALA A 18 16.20 7.96 -13.90
N PHE A 19 17.46 8.03 -13.45
CA PHE A 19 17.83 7.66 -12.08
C PHE A 19 17.92 8.86 -11.11
N SER A 20 17.70 10.10 -11.57
CA SER A 20 17.98 11.32 -10.78
C SER A 20 16.75 12.03 -10.20
N GLN A 21 15.52 11.53 -10.36
CA GLN A 21 14.30 12.26 -9.91
C GLN A 21 13.50 11.66 -8.75
N SER A 22 13.94 10.58 -8.09
CA SER A 22 13.24 10.08 -6.89
C SER A 22 13.77 10.68 -5.58
N LYS A 23 13.73 12.00 -5.48
CA LYS A 23 13.71 12.71 -4.18
C LYS A 23 12.50 13.62 -4.17
N ARG A 24 11.31 13.03 -4.18
CA ARG A 24 10.08 13.76 -3.83
C ARG A 24 10.11 13.99 -2.32
N SER A 25 10.52 15.20 -1.94
CA SER A 25 10.35 15.74 -0.59
C SER A 25 8.87 15.65 -0.22
N ILE A 26 8.55 14.79 0.74
CA ILE A 26 7.24 14.74 1.38
C ILE A 26 7.25 15.83 2.45
N ASN A 27 7.00 17.08 2.05
CA ASN A 27 6.61 18.14 2.96
C ASN A 27 5.10 18.03 3.21
N ASN A 28 4.70 17.22 4.19
CA ASN A 28 3.33 17.17 4.68
C ASN A 28 3.23 17.90 6.03
N THR A 29 3.13 19.23 5.98
CA THR A 29 2.52 20.03 7.04
C THR A 29 1.28 20.70 6.47
N SER A 30 0.16 19.97 6.48
CA SER A 30 -1.16 20.56 6.27
C SER A 30 -2.09 20.10 7.39
N LYS A 31 -2.44 21.06 8.25
CA LYS A 31 -3.49 20.95 9.26
C LYS A 31 -4.79 20.42 8.62
N PRO A 32 -5.55 19.55 9.29
CA PRO A 32 -6.85 19.11 8.79
C PRO A 32 -7.85 20.28 8.86
N LYS A 33 -8.25 20.78 7.69
CA LYS A 33 -9.43 21.65 7.56
C LYS A 33 -10.65 20.74 7.50
N VAL A 34 -11.41 20.72 8.58
CA VAL A 34 -12.71 20.04 8.70
C VAL A 34 -13.60 20.48 7.55
N ALA A 35 -13.77 19.62 6.55
CA ALA A 35 -14.76 19.75 5.51
C ALA A 35 -15.91 18.81 5.85
N ALA A 36 -17.07 19.40 6.12
CA ALA A 36 -18.32 18.72 6.34
C ALA A 36 -18.60 17.75 5.18
N VAL A 37 -18.69 16.46 5.51
CA VAL A 37 -19.12 15.41 4.59
C VAL A 37 -20.63 15.52 4.45
N THR A 38 -21.07 16.17 3.38
CA THR A 38 -22.44 16.10 2.89
C THR A 38 -22.72 14.66 2.47
N GLN A 39 -23.65 14.00 3.16
CA GLN A 39 -24.12 12.67 2.81
C GLN A 39 -24.73 12.69 1.40
N HIS A 40 -24.02 12.10 0.43
CA HIS A 40 -24.58 11.89 -0.89
C HIS A 40 -25.41 10.60 -0.89
N LYS A 41 -26.71 10.84 -0.99
CA LYS A 41 -27.82 9.96 -1.34
C LYS A 41 -27.43 8.73 -2.16
N LYS A 42 -27.83 7.57 -1.63
CA LYS A 42 -27.70 6.22 -2.17
C LYS A 42 -28.77 6.01 -3.25
N ASP A 43 -28.50 6.47 -4.46
CA ASP A 43 -29.37 6.21 -5.61
C ASP A 43 -28.88 4.96 -6.38
N SER A 44 -29.71 3.92 -6.31
CA SER A 44 -30.00 2.92 -7.36
C SER A 44 -28.84 2.14 -8.02
N LEU A 45 -28.78 0.84 -7.71
CA LEU A 45 -28.13 -0.17 -8.55
C LEU A 45 -28.70 -0.13 -9.98
N PRO A 46 -27.86 -0.17 -11.04
CA PRO A 46 -28.33 -0.54 -12.35
C PRO A 46 -28.51 -2.07 -12.46
N ALA A 47 -29.70 -2.46 -12.90
CA ALA A 47 -30.07 -3.83 -13.23
C ALA A 47 -29.18 -4.40 -14.36
N TYR A 48 -28.61 -5.57 -14.11
CA TYR A 48 -27.91 -6.37 -15.12
C TYR A 48 -28.93 -6.88 -16.16
N ARG A 49 -28.83 -6.39 -17.41
CA ARG A 49 -29.57 -6.90 -18.57
C ARG A 49 -28.71 -7.93 -19.32
N PRO A 50 -29.15 -9.19 -19.47
CA PRO A 50 -28.62 -10.08 -20.50
C PRO A 50 -29.29 -9.76 -21.85
N GLY A 51 -28.49 -9.56 -22.90
CA GLY A 51 -28.96 -9.36 -24.28
C GLY A 51 -28.29 -10.37 -25.24
N PRO A 52 -28.95 -10.72 -26.36
CA PRO A 52 -28.86 -12.03 -27.02
C PRO A 52 -27.81 -12.13 -28.14
N PRO A 53 -27.55 -13.33 -28.67
CA PRO A 53 -26.57 -13.58 -29.72
C PRO A 53 -27.07 -13.10 -31.08
N THR A 54 -26.22 -12.43 -31.87
CA THR A 54 -26.50 -12.16 -33.28
C THR A 54 -25.63 -13.04 -34.17
N LEU A 55 -26.34 -13.81 -34.98
CA LEU A 55 -25.91 -14.76 -36.00
C LEU A 55 -25.62 -14.06 -37.35
N VAL A 56 -24.59 -14.56 -38.04
CA VAL A 56 -24.56 -14.91 -39.48
C VAL A 56 -24.41 -13.80 -40.56
N ALA A 57 -23.63 -14.20 -41.58
CA ALA A 57 -23.40 -13.68 -42.93
C ALA A 57 -22.25 -12.66 -43.06
N ALA A 58 -21.28 -12.81 -43.98
CA ALA A 58 -21.42 -13.34 -45.33
C ALA A 58 -20.19 -14.14 -45.79
N VAL A 59 -20.49 -15.29 -46.40
CA VAL A 59 -19.63 -16.01 -47.34
C VAL A 59 -19.43 -15.12 -48.57
N THR A 60 -18.18 -14.82 -48.92
CA THR A 60 -17.81 -14.46 -50.28
C THR A 60 -16.73 -15.43 -50.74
N GLN A 61 -17.11 -16.29 -51.67
CA GLN A 61 -16.28 -17.29 -52.33
C GLN A 61 -15.44 -16.66 -53.47
N PRO A 62 -14.46 -17.39 -54.02
CA PRO A 62 -13.14 -16.89 -54.34
C PRO A 62 -13.03 -16.33 -55.75
N LYS A 63 -12.28 -15.23 -55.90
CA LYS A 63 -11.83 -14.75 -57.21
C LYS A 63 -10.58 -15.52 -57.63
N LYS A 64 -10.81 -16.47 -58.52
CA LYS A 64 -9.82 -17.24 -59.29
C LYS A 64 -9.43 -16.36 -60.48
N ASP A 65 -8.18 -15.92 -60.52
CA ASP A 65 -7.38 -15.34 -61.62
C ASP A 65 -6.13 -14.76 -60.91
N SER A 66 -4.88 -15.17 -61.08
CA SER A 66 -4.16 -15.65 -62.26
C SER A 66 -2.92 -16.45 -61.82
N LEU A 67 -2.75 -17.63 -62.41
CA LEU A 67 -1.55 -18.45 -62.40
C LEU A 67 -0.45 -17.79 -63.24
N ALA A 68 0.31 -16.83 -62.70
CA ALA A 68 1.57 -16.36 -63.32
C ALA A 68 2.51 -15.58 -62.39
N GLU A 69 2.29 -15.58 -61.07
CA GLU A 69 3.22 -14.97 -60.11
C GLU A 69 3.38 -15.90 -58.88
N LYS A 70 3.51 -17.19 -59.17
CA LYS A 70 4.02 -18.19 -58.24
C LYS A 70 5.53 -18.21 -58.41
N GLU A 71 6.28 -17.57 -57.51
CA GLU A 71 7.56 -18.09 -56.98
C GLU A 71 8.33 -17.13 -56.06
N THR A 72 7.89 -15.88 -55.88
CA THR A 72 8.63 -14.89 -55.07
C THR A 72 8.16 -14.74 -53.61
N GLU A 73 7.26 -15.58 -53.12
CA GLU A 73 6.68 -15.45 -51.77
C GLU A 73 7.29 -16.37 -50.69
N ARG A 74 8.42 -17.04 -50.94
CA ARG A 74 8.99 -17.99 -49.95
C ARG A 74 10.46 -17.78 -49.59
N CYS A 75 10.94 -16.54 -49.53
CA CYS A 75 12.26 -16.25 -48.97
C CYS A 75 12.26 -15.02 -48.05
N TRP A 76 11.31 -14.94 -47.11
CA TRP A 76 11.46 -14.12 -45.89
C TRP A 76 12.25 -14.86 -44.79
N LEU A 77 12.89 -15.97 -45.13
CA LEU A 77 13.80 -16.68 -44.25
C LEU A 77 15.18 -16.05 -44.39
N PHE A 78 15.45 -15.12 -43.47
CA PHE A 78 16.77 -14.75 -42.96
C PHE A 78 17.90 -14.76 -44.01
N LYS A 79 18.22 -13.59 -44.58
CA LYS A 79 19.53 -13.44 -45.25
C LYS A 79 20.62 -13.75 -44.23
N ASP A 80 21.63 -14.52 -44.61
CA ASP A 80 22.71 -14.98 -43.72
C ASP A 80 23.50 -13.85 -43.03
N THR A 81 23.42 -12.61 -43.54
CA THR A 81 24.02 -11.41 -42.92
C THR A 81 23.17 -10.82 -41.79
N ASP A 82 21.93 -11.25 -41.62
CA ASP A 82 20.99 -10.72 -40.62
C ASP A 82 21.06 -11.47 -39.28
N ASN A 83 21.83 -12.56 -39.20
CA ASN A 83 22.00 -13.35 -37.98
C ASN A 83 22.61 -12.52 -36.83
N LEU A 84 23.54 -11.61 -37.14
CA LEU A 84 24.18 -10.76 -36.12
C LEU A 84 23.26 -9.63 -35.65
N THR A 85 22.56 -8.96 -36.57
CA THR A 85 21.62 -7.88 -36.23
C THR A 85 20.42 -8.42 -35.45
N THR A 86 19.88 -9.57 -35.85
CA THR A 86 18.77 -10.22 -35.12
C THR A 86 19.22 -10.70 -33.75
N LEU A 87 20.42 -11.30 -33.63
CA LEU A 87 20.99 -11.67 -32.32
C LEU A 87 21.14 -10.45 -31.40
N ILE A 88 21.69 -9.35 -31.90
CA ILE A 88 21.80 -8.10 -31.11
C ILE A 88 20.40 -7.61 -30.71
N GLY A 89 19.43 -7.66 -31.62
CA GLY A 89 18.03 -7.31 -31.33
C GLY A 89 17.45 -8.14 -30.18
N TYR A 90 17.63 -9.46 -30.20
CA TYR A 90 17.19 -10.34 -29.12
C TYR A 90 17.89 -10.03 -27.79
N VAL A 91 19.22 -9.81 -27.80
CA VAL A 91 19.97 -9.45 -26.59
C VAL A 91 19.45 -8.14 -26.00
N LEU A 92 19.17 -7.13 -26.82
CA LEU A 92 18.60 -5.86 -26.36
C LEU A 92 17.21 -6.03 -25.76
N VAL A 93 16.34 -6.84 -26.36
CA VAL A 93 15.00 -7.13 -25.84
C VAL A 93 15.08 -7.84 -24.49
N VAL A 94 15.95 -8.85 -24.37
CA VAL A 94 16.16 -9.57 -23.10
C VAL A 94 16.69 -8.62 -22.02
N PHE A 95 17.66 -7.77 -22.35
CA PHE A 95 18.21 -6.79 -21.43
C PHE A 95 17.17 -5.77 -20.96
N ALA A 96 16.40 -5.20 -21.89
CA ALA A 96 15.32 -4.26 -21.57
C ALA A 96 14.24 -4.91 -20.68
N THR A 97 13.88 -6.17 -20.96
CA THR A 97 12.93 -6.95 -20.15
C THR A 97 13.49 -7.20 -18.74
N GLY A 98 14.78 -7.49 -18.61
CA GLY A 98 15.44 -7.65 -17.31
C GLY A 98 15.40 -6.36 -16.48
N LEU A 99 15.70 -5.21 -17.09
CA LEU A 99 15.66 -3.92 -16.41
C LEU A 99 14.25 -3.55 -15.96
N THR A 100 13.24 -3.70 -16.82
CA THR A 100 11.84 -3.42 -16.43
C THR A 100 11.35 -4.36 -15.34
N TYR A 101 11.74 -5.64 -15.38
CA TYR A 101 11.42 -6.60 -14.32
C TYR A 101 12.03 -6.22 -12.97
N THR A 102 13.30 -5.82 -12.95
CA THR A 102 13.97 -5.39 -11.71
C THR A 102 13.37 -4.11 -11.13
N GLN A 103 13.05 -3.13 -11.98
CA GLN A 103 12.33 -1.91 -11.58
C GLN A 103 10.96 -2.25 -10.99
N TRP A 104 10.19 -3.10 -11.67
CA TRP A 104 8.89 -3.53 -11.15
C TRP A 104 9.00 -4.19 -9.76
N ARG A 105 10.02 -5.03 -9.53
CA ARG A 105 10.24 -5.65 -8.22
C ARG A 105 10.57 -4.62 -7.14
N ALA A 106 11.36 -3.58 -7.45
CA ALA A 106 11.65 -2.48 -6.55
C ALA A 106 10.39 -1.69 -6.22
N ASP A 107 9.56 -1.37 -7.22
CA ASP A 107 8.29 -0.66 -7.04
C ASP A 107 7.31 -1.43 -6.15
N GLN A 108 7.21 -2.75 -6.32
CA GLN A 108 6.37 -3.59 -5.47
C GLN A 108 6.86 -3.64 -4.01
N LYS A 109 8.18 -3.58 -3.79
CA LYS A 109 8.72 -3.44 -2.43
C LYS A 109 8.35 -2.07 -1.84
N TRP A 110 8.51 -1.00 -2.60
CA TRP A 110 8.14 0.35 -2.16
C TRP A 110 6.66 0.46 -1.80
N LYS A 111 5.75 0.00 -2.68
CA LYS A 111 4.29 0.05 -2.44
C LYS A 111 3.88 -0.69 -1.17
N ARG A 112 4.52 -1.82 -0.87
CA ARG A 112 4.29 -2.56 0.38
C ARG A 112 4.74 -1.77 1.60
N LYS A 113 5.92 -1.14 1.53
CA LYS A 113 6.42 -0.26 2.60
C LYS A 113 5.52 0.95 2.81
N GLU A 114 5.09 1.60 1.74
CA GLU A 114 4.18 2.75 1.81
C GLU A 114 2.83 2.37 2.41
N ALA A 115 2.25 1.24 1.99
CA ALA A 115 1.01 0.73 2.58
C ALA A 115 1.17 0.45 4.08
N LEU A 116 2.28 -0.15 4.49
CA LEU A 116 2.58 -0.37 5.91
C LEU A 116 2.77 0.93 6.67
N MET A 117 3.56 1.88 6.17
CA MET A 117 3.77 3.17 6.81
C MET A 117 2.46 3.92 6.96
N ASN A 118 1.58 3.86 5.96
CA ASN A 118 0.22 4.41 6.06
C ASN A 118 -0.60 3.70 7.16
N ARG A 119 -0.43 2.40 7.37
CA ARG A 119 -1.10 1.68 8.47
C ARG A 119 -0.55 2.05 9.84
N VAL A 120 0.77 2.10 9.99
CA VAL A 120 1.45 2.49 11.24
C VAL A 120 1.12 3.94 11.59
N THR A 121 1.19 4.86 10.64
CA THR A 121 0.78 6.26 10.87
C THR A 121 -0.72 6.39 11.15
N SER A 122 -1.56 5.53 10.57
CA SER A 122 -2.99 5.47 10.91
C SER A 122 -3.30 4.83 12.26
N PHE A 123 -2.31 4.20 12.90
CA PHE A 123 -2.46 3.59 14.22
C PHE A 123 -2.75 4.69 15.26
N ASP A 124 -1.89 5.71 15.31
CA ASP A 124 -2.02 6.84 16.25
C ASP A 124 -3.13 7.83 15.89
N ALA A 125 -3.74 7.67 14.70
CA ALA A 125 -4.75 8.59 14.21
C ALA A 125 -6.10 8.46 14.93
N THR A 126 -6.38 7.33 15.62
CA THR A 126 -7.63 7.18 16.35
C THR A 126 -7.54 7.68 17.79
N PRO A 127 -8.59 8.37 18.27
CA PRO A 127 -8.62 8.88 19.64
C PRO A 127 -8.58 7.75 20.67
N GLY A 128 -9.14 6.57 20.37
CA GLY A 128 -9.11 5.40 21.26
C GLY A 128 -7.68 4.91 21.55
N VAL A 129 -6.88 4.73 20.50
CA VAL A 129 -5.44 4.37 20.63
C VAL A 129 -4.69 5.40 21.44
N TRP A 130 -4.86 6.68 21.11
CA TRP A 130 -4.18 7.76 21.82
C TRP A 130 -4.58 7.80 23.29
N ASN A 131 -5.86 7.63 23.59
CA ASN A 131 -6.38 7.57 24.95
C ASN A 131 -5.79 6.38 25.73
N ALA A 132 -5.74 5.19 25.12
CA ALA A 132 -5.11 4.01 25.73
C ALA A 132 -3.62 4.25 26.00
N LEU A 133 -2.88 4.82 25.05
CA LEU A 133 -1.46 5.18 25.21
C LEU A 133 -1.26 6.21 26.34
N LEU A 134 -2.14 7.22 26.45
CA LEU A 134 -2.11 8.19 27.55
C LEU A 134 -2.35 7.52 28.91
N MET A 135 -3.29 6.58 28.99
CA MET A 135 -3.59 5.81 30.20
C MET A 135 -2.45 4.86 30.60
N LEU A 136 -1.73 4.29 29.62
CA LEU A 136 -0.59 3.41 29.87
C LEU A 136 0.67 4.18 30.29
N GLY A 137 0.90 5.36 29.71
CA GLY A 137 2.13 6.12 29.93
C GLY A 137 2.21 6.84 31.27
N THR A 138 1.08 7.12 31.92
CA THR A 138 1.04 7.90 33.18
C THR A 138 0.03 7.30 34.18
N PRO A 139 0.36 7.26 35.49
CA PRO A 139 -0.50 6.62 36.49
C PRO A 139 -1.82 7.38 36.73
N GLU A 140 -1.82 8.69 36.54
CA GLU A 140 -3.02 9.53 36.66
C GLU A 140 -2.94 10.66 35.62
N ARG A 141 -3.99 10.79 34.80
CA ARG A 141 -4.04 11.83 33.78
C ARG A 141 -5.48 12.15 33.36
N GLU A 142 -5.68 13.37 32.88
CA GLU A 142 -6.91 13.78 32.21
C GLU A 142 -6.92 13.25 30.77
N VAL A 143 -7.92 12.44 30.43
CA VAL A 143 -8.05 11.77 29.14
C VAL A 143 -9.35 12.20 28.46
N PRO A 144 -9.34 12.53 27.17
CA PRO A 144 -10.55 12.91 26.44
C PRO A 144 -11.39 11.67 26.09
N LEU A 145 -12.17 11.16 27.05
CA LEU A 145 -12.98 9.95 26.88
C LEU A 145 -14.19 10.14 25.97
N TRP A 146 -14.72 11.36 25.85
CA TRP A 146 -15.97 11.62 25.13
C TRP A 146 -15.84 12.76 24.12
N ASP A 147 -16.55 12.64 23.00
CA ASP A 147 -16.64 13.71 22.03
C ASP A 147 -17.75 14.71 22.41
N LYS A 148 -17.50 15.50 23.46
CA LYS A 148 -18.38 16.62 23.86
C LYS A 148 -17.99 17.91 23.16
N GLU A 149 -18.99 18.77 22.88
CA GLU A 149 -18.80 20.09 22.25
C GLU A 149 -17.94 21.03 23.11
N LYS A 150 -18.12 20.99 24.44
CA LYS A 150 -17.32 21.79 25.37
C LYS A 150 -16.00 21.08 25.68
N PRO A 151 -14.84 21.74 25.49
CA PRO A 151 -13.54 21.12 25.71
C PRO A 151 -13.30 20.73 27.17
N GLU A 152 -13.83 21.50 28.13
CA GLU A 152 -13.65 21.21 29.57
C GLU A 152 -14.38 19.94 30.02
N ALA A 153 -15.55 19.65 29.44
CA ALA A 153 -16.35 18.48 29.81
C ALA A 153 -15.87 17.18 29.13
N ARG A 154 -14.95 17.30 28.17
CA ARG A 154 -14.37 16.21 27.38
C ARG A 154 -13.32 15.44 28.18
N TYR A 155 -12.57 16.13 29.04
CA TYR A 155 -11.51 15.52 29.83
C TYR A 155 -12.05 14.97 31.14
N GLU A 156 -11.76 13.71 31.41
CA GLU A 156 -12.01 13.10 32.72
C GLU A 156 -10.68 12.63 33.30
N ARG A 157 -10.50 12.84 34.61
CA ARG A 157 -9.35 12.29 35.32
C ARG A 157 -9.52 10.78 35.46
N VAL A 158 -8.61 10.03 34.84
CA VAL A 158 -8.56 8.57 34.91
C VAL A 158 -7.36 8.16 35.76
N THR A 159 -7.61 7.31 36.75
CA THR A 159 -6.58 6.74 37.62
C THR A 159 -6.20 5.32 37.18
N ARG A 160 -4.96 4.89 37.43
CA ARG A 160 -4.50 3.54 37.10
C ARG A 160 -5.34 2.43 37.73
N ARG A 161 -5.95 2.68 38.90
CA ARG A 161 -6.87 1.74 39.55
C ARG A 161 -8.14 1.55 38.71
N GLU A 162 -8.74 2.63 38.22
CA GLU A 162 -9.92 2.56 37.35
C GLU A 162 -9.59 1.83 36.04
N VAL A 163 -8.42 2.09 35.46
CA VAL A 163 -7.95 1.37 34.26
C VAL A 163 -7.79 -0.12 34.56
N ALA A 164 -7.14 -0.47 35.66
CA ALA A 164 -6.96 -1.86 36.05
C ALA A 164 -8.31 -2.57 36.28
N THR A 165 -9.27 -1.90 36.91
CA THR A 165 -10.62 -2.41 37.10
C THR A 165 -11.36 -2.59 35.77
N ALA A 166 -11.28 -1.61 34.86
CA ALA A 166 -11.95 -1.66 33.55
C ALA A 166 -11.44 -2.78 32.64
N LEU A 167 -10.15 -3.13 32.79
CA LEU A 167 -9.50 -4.18 32.02
C LEU A 167 -9.71 -5.59 32.60
N LEU A 168 -10.36 -5.72 33.76
CA LEU A 168 -10.66 -7.04 34.29
C LEU A 168 -11.65 -7.79 33.37
N PRO A 169 -11.52 -9.13 33.26
CA PRO A 169 -12.52 -9.95 32.62
C PRO A 169 -13.87 -9.81 33.33
N HIS A 170 -14.96 -9.86 32.56
CA HIS A 170 -16.32 -9.67 33.08
C HIS A 170 -16.69 -10.68 34.18
N GLU A 171 -16.06 -11.85 34.19
CA GLU A 171 -16.27 -12.90 35.18
C GLU A 171 -15.89 -12.47 36.62
N PHE A 172 -15.01 -11.48 36.76
CA PHE A 172 -14.52 -11.00 38.06
C PHE A 172 -15.26 -9.75 38.57
N LEU A 173 -16.12 -9.14 37.75
CA LEU A 173 -16.83 -7.92 38.08
C LEU A 173 -18.27 -8.25 38.49
N ALA A 174 -18.58 -8.12 39.78
CA ALA A 174 -19.87 -8.52 40.33
C ALA A 174 -21.03 -7.55 40.00
N ILE A 175 -20.79 -6.38 39.39
CA ILE A 175 -21.78 -5.28 39.31
C ILE A 175 -21.62 -4.44 38.03
N THR A 176 -22.74 -3.84 37.62
CA THR A 176 -23.03 -2.84 36.59
C THR A 176 -21.85 -1.99 36.10
N PHE A 177 -21.61 -2.00 34.79
CA PHE A 177 -20.60 -1.16 34.13
C PHE A 177 -20.91 0.33 34.29
N CYS A 178 -19.92 1.08 34.78
CA CYS A 178 -19.98 2.53 34.76
C CYS A 178 -19.71 3.04 33.33
N PRO A 179 -20.40 4.10 32.84
CA PRO A 179 -20.13 4.67 31.51
C PRO A 179 -18.66 5.04 31.26
N LYS A 180 -17.95 5.46 32.32
CA LYS A 180 -16.50 5.73 32.28
C LYS A 180 -15.69 4.47 31.99
N GLU A 181 -16.04 3.37 32.66
CA GLU A 181 -15.37 2.07 32.52
C GLU A 181 -15.54 1.53 31.09
N THR A 182 -16.76 1.65 30.54
CA THR A 182 -17.04 1.31 29.15
C THR A 182 -16.17 2.12 28.19
N ALA A 183 -16.05 3.43 28.39
CA ALA A 183 -15.22 4.28 27.53
C ALA A 183 -13.71 3.95 27.61
N ILE A 184 -13.21 3.57 28.80
CA ILE A 184 -11.85 3.08 28.98
C ILE A 184 -11.67 1.77 28.20
N ARG A 185 -12.62 0.83 28.35
CA ARG A 185 -12.57 -0.46 27.66
C ARG A 185 -12.60 -0.31 26.15
N ASP A 186 -13.49 0.52 25.61
CA ASP A 186 -13.59 0.82 24.18
C ASP A 186 -12.27 1.38 23.62
N SER A 187 -11.59 2.23 24.40
CA SER A 187 -10.28 2.79 24.03
C SER A 187 -9.20 1.71 23.93
N PHE A 188 -9.16 0.80 24.91
CA PHE A 188 -8.23 -0.34 24.90
C PHE A 188 -8.58 -1.38 23.85
N ASP A 189 -9.85 -1.63 23.58
CA ASP A 189 -10.29 -2.55 22.53
C ASP A 189 -9.88 -2.03 21.14
N ASP A 190 -10.00 -0.73 20.86
CA ASP A 190 -9.48 -0.14 19.61
C ASP A 190 -7.95 -0.28 19.52
N PHE A 191 -7.24 -0.04 20.64
CA PHE A 191 -5.80 -0.22 20.73
C PHE A 191 -5.38 -1.67 20.43
N LEU A 192 -5.94 -2.66 21.14
CA LEU A 192 -5.60 -4.07 21.01
C LEU A 192 -5.99 -4.64 19.64
N LYS A 193 -7.15 -4.22 19.10
CA LYS A 193 -7.59 -4.62 17.76
C LYS A 193 -6.62 -4.13 16.67
N ARG A 194 -6.08 -2.93 16.82
CA ARG A 194 -5.08 -2.41 15.86
C ARG A 194 -3.73 -3.05 16.06
N LEU A 195 -3.37 -3.36 17.31
CA LEU A 195 -2.16 -4.09 17.64
C LEU A 195 -2.14 -5.48 16.99
N SER A 196 -3.25 -6.21 17.07
CA SER A 196 -3.37 -7.54 16.44
C SER A 196 -3.27 -7.46 14.91
N HIS A 197 -3.78 -6.40 14.29
CA HIS A 197 -3.57 -6.17 12.85
C HIS A 197 -2.09 -5.94 12.51
N LEU A 198 -1.34 -5.22 13.34
CA LEU A 198 0.11 -5.03 13.16
C LEU A 198 0.86 -6.36 13.28
N GLU A 199 0.48 -7.21 14.22
CA GLU A 199 1.05 -8.55 14.38
C GLU A 199 0.79 -9.44 13.17
N ALA A 200 -0.44 -9.44 12.63
CA ALA A 200 -0.77 -10.17 11.42
C ALA A 200 0.10 -9.73 10.20
N TYR A 201 0.42 -8.44 10.11
CA TYR A 201 1.35 -7.96 9.07
C TYR A 201 2.78 -8.48 9.28
N ARG A 202 3.24 -8.57 10.53
CA ARG A 202 4.53 -9.17 10.86
C ARG A 202 4.56 -10.65 10.47
N GLU A 203 3.53 -11.42 10.83
CA GLU A 203 3.43 -12.85 10.50
C GLU A 203 3.43 -13.12 8.99
N SER A 204 2.78 -12.26 8.22
CA SER A 204 2.73 -12.38 6.75
C SER A 204 4.08 -12.14 6.05
N LYS A 205 5.17 -11.83 6.78
CA LYS A 205 6.49 -11.47 6.26
C LYS A 205 6.44 -10.32 5.23
N LEU A 206 5.40 -9.48 5.30
CA LEU A 206 5.39 -8.19 4.61
C LEU A 206 6.45 -7.24 5.18
N LEU A 207 6.93 -7.56 6.39
CA LEU A 207 8.03 -6.95 7.11
C LEU A 207 9.13 -7.97 7.36
N ASN A 208 10.29 -7.81 6.74
CA ASN A 208 11.50 -8.48 7.22
C ASN A 208 12.09 -7.66 8.36
N GLU A 209 12.54 -8.33 9.43
CA GLU A 209 13.16 -7.68 10.60
C GLU A 209 14.38 -6.82 10.20
N ASP A 210 15.10 -7.24 9.16
CA ASP A 210 16.23 -6.50 8.58
C ASP A 210 15.82 -5.16 7.94
N GLU A 211 14.61 -5.08 7.39
CA GLU A 211 14.09 -3.84 6.78
C GLU A 211 13.58 -2.85 7.83
N ILE A 212 13.16 -3.34 9.00
CA ILE A 212 12.74 -2.52 10.13
C ILE A 212 13.98 -1.91 10.82
N ASN A 213 15.03 -2.72 11.05
CA ASN A 213 16.23 -2.28 11.75
C ASN A 213 17.12 -1.33 10.92
N SER A 214 16.98 -1.34 9.58
CA SER A 214 17.82 -0.52 8.69
C SER A 214 17.27 0.89 8.41
N HIS A 215 16.00 1.18 8.72
CA HIS A 215 15.39 2.45 8.29
C HIS A 215 15.44 3.58 9.31
N ASP A 216 15.55 3.35 10.63
CA ASP A 216 15.56 4.47 11.56
C ASP A 216 16.11 4.16 12.96
N SER A 217 17.14 4.89 13.38
CA SER A 217 17.56 4.94 14.78
C SER A 217 16.50 5.56 15.70
N SER A 218 15.50 6.25 15.13
CA SER A 218 14.39 6.91 15.85
C SER A 218 13.24 5.97 16.22
N THR A 219 13.01 4.88 15.49
CA THR A 219 11.91 3.91 15.76
C THR A 219 12.31 2.79 16.70
N ASN A 220 13.61 2.68 17.01
CA ASN A 220 14.16 1.69 17.94
C ASN A 220 13.48 1.70 19.31
N GLY A 221 12.91 2.85 19.74
CA GLY A 221 12.16 2.93 20.99
C GLY A 221 10.92 2.04 21.04
N LEU A 222 10.08 2.05 19.99
CA LEU A 222 8.87 1.22 19.94
C LEU A 222 9.19 -0.26 19.76
N ILE A 223 10.20 -0.57 18.95
CA ILE A 223 10.60 -1.96 18.66
C ILE A 223 11.27 -2.60 19.87
N ASN A 224 12.12 -1.87 20.61
CA ASN A 224 12.68 -2.37 21.88
C ASN A 224 11.57 -2.60 22.91
N LEU A 225 10.53 -1.75 22.93
CA LEU A 225 9.37 -1.92 23.80
C LEU A 225 8.59 -3.21 23.46
N PHE A 226 8.47 -3.57 22.18
CA PHE A 226 7.90 -4.87 21.77
C PHE A 226 8.82 -6.06 22.07
N LYS A 227 10.14 -5.86 22.04
CA LYS A 227 11.12 -6.93 22.29
C LYS A 227 11.25 -7.25 23.78
N ASP A 228 11.13 -6.24 24.64
CA ASP A 228 11.16 -6.37 26.11
C ASP A 228 9.82 -6.83 26.70
N TRP A 229 8.72 -6.80 25.93
CA TRP A 229 7.41 -7.28 26.36
C TRP A 229 7.25 -8.80 26.29
N ARG A 230 8.27 -9.51 25.78
CA ARG A 230 8.34 -10.97 25.72
C ARG A 230 9.20 -11.52 26.86
#